data_AF-A0A7C3GT34-F1
#
_entry.id   AF-A0A7C3GT34-F1
#
_cell.length_a   1.000
_cell.length_b   1.000
_cell.length_c   1.000
_cell.angle_alpha   90.00
_cell.angle_beta   90.00
_cell.angle_gamma   90.00
#
_symmetry.space_group_name_H-M   'P 1'
#
loop_
_entity.id
_entity.type
_entity.pdbx_description
1 polymer ?
#
loop_
_entity_poly.entity_id
_entity_poly.type
_entity_poly.pdbx_seq_one_letter_code
_entity_poly.pdbx_strand_id
1 'polypeptide(L)'
;MKQEHLSEIHKGRSGNRGWMIFYLVMIILGSMFISPLAMIAGLGMGWFYWKDTSVDIDGNKYFTFDQPTQKFGKFMFYFAIFVVIAIFILMIGLGMFRPSGSSFFPSLF
;
A
#
# COMPACT_ATOMS: atom_id res chain seq x y z
N MET A 1 33.30 -12.46 -16.87
CA MET A 1 33.11 -12.39 -15.40
C MET A 1 32.33 -11.16 -14.94
N LYS A 2 32.75 -9.91 -15.20
CA LYS A 2 32.03 -8.71 -14.70
C LYS A 2 30.57 -8.60 -15.20
N GLN A 3 30.31 -8.99 -16.46
CA GLN A 3 28.97 -8.92 -17.06
C GLN A 3 27.97 -9.96 -16.54
N GLU A 4 28.41 -11.19 -16.22
CA GLU A 4 27.53 -12.21 -15.64
C GLU A 4 27.03 -11.79 -14.25
N HIS A 5 27.92 -11.23 -13.42
CA HIS A 5 27.56 -10.78 -12.07
C HIS A 5 26.58 -9.60 -12.08
N LEU A 6 26.74 -8.66 -13.02
CA LEU A 6 25.80 -7.54 -13.21
C LEU A 6 24.41 -8.03 -13.65
N SER A 7 24.36 -9.07 -14.51
CA SER A 7 23.11 -9.66 -14.96
C SER A 7 22.31 -10.32 -13.82
N GLU A 8 22.99 -10.86 -12.81
CA GLU A 8 22.35 -11.41 -11.61
C GLU A 8 21.81 -10.31 -10.68
N ILE A 9 22.55 -9.20 -10.54
CA ILE A 9 22.12 -8.04 -9.76
C ILE A 9 20.84 -7.43 -10.35
N HIS A 10 20.75 -7.34 -11.68
CA HIS A 10 19.57 -6.82 -12.38
C HIS A 10 18.33 -7.72 -12.28
N LYS A 11 18.45 -8.99 -11.86
CA LYS A 11 17.29 -9.86 -11.61
C LYS A 11 16.49 -9.46 -10.35
N GLY A 12 17.07 -8.63 -9.48
CA GLY A 12 16.47 -8.18 -8.24
C GLY A 12 16.48 -9.26 -7.14
N ARG A 13 16.39 -8.82 -5.88
CA ARG A 13 16.36 -9.71 -4.72
C ARG A 13 14.94 -10.16 -4.41
N SER A 14 14.76 -11.37 -3.89
CA SER A 14 13.46 -11.79 -3.37
C SER A 14 13.16 -11.03 -2.07
N GLY A 15 11.94 -10.49 -1.97
CA GLY A 15 11.45 -9.87 -0.76
C GLY A 15 11.11 -10.91 0.32
N ASN A 16 11.24 -10.54 1.58
CA ASN A 16 10.78 -11.38 2.67
C ASN A 16 9.24 -11.41 2.71
N ARG A 17 8.65 -12.50 2.22
CA ARG A 17 7.19 -12.68 2.16
C ARG A 17 6.51 -12.58 3.52
N GLY A 18 7.18 -13.00 4.60
CA GLY A 18 6.65 -12.90 5.96
C GLY A 18 6.39 -11.45 6.36
N TRP A 19 7.33 -10.56 6.08
CA TRP A 19 7.16 -9.11 6.30
C TRP A 19 6.05 -8.53 5.43
N MET A 20 5.97 -8.93 4.16
CA MET A 20 4.92 -8.45 3.26
C MET A 20 3.52 -8.84 3.77
N ILE A 21 3.34 -10.09 4.22
CA ILE A 21 2.08 -10.56 4.81
C ILE A 21 1.78 -9.82 6.11
N PHE A 22 2.79 -9.63 6.97
CA PHE A 22 2.62 -8.88 8.22
C PHE A 22 2.09 -7.47 7.97
N TYR A 23 2.62 -6.74 6.99
CA TYR A 23 2.13 -5.41 6.63
C TYR A 23 0.71 -5.44 6.06
N LEU A 24 0.34 -6.50 5.32
CA LEU A 24 -1.03 -6.68 4.84
C LEU A 24 -2.02 -6.96 5.99
N VAL A 25 -1.62 -7.75 6.99
CA VAL A 25 -2.45 -7.94 8.20
C VAL A 25 -2.58 -6.62 8.98
N MET A 26 -1.48 -5.88 9.11
CA MET A 26 -1.48 -4.58 9.77
C MET A 26 -2.38 -3.56 9.08
N ILE A 27 -2.45 -3.56 7.74
CA ILE A 27 -3.36 -2.63 7.06
C ILE A 27 -4.82 -2.99 7.33
N ILE A 28 -5.18 -4.29 7.31
CA ILE A 28 -6.53 -4.75 7.60
C ILE A 28 -6.91 -4.35 9.04
N LEU A 29 -6.11 -4.76 10.03
CA LEU A 29 -6.39 -4.46 11.44
C LEU A 29 -6.37 -2.96 11.71
N GLY A 30 -5.36 -2.25 11.23
CA GLY A 30 -5.22 -0.81 11.42
C GLY A 30 -6.35 -0.01 10.78
N SER A 31 -6.89 -0.50 9.65
CA SER A 31 -8.04 0.11 9.00
C SER A 31 -9.34 -0.08 9.79
N MET A 32 -9.50 -1.18 10.53
CA MET A 32 -10.64 -1.38 11.45
C MET A 32 -10.62 -0.36 12.61
N PHE A 33 -9.43 0.04 13.06
CA PHE A 33 -9.26 1.07 14.10
C PHE A 33 -9.13 2.49 13.52
N ILE A 34 -9.32 2.67 12.21
CA ILE A 34 -9.20 3.95 11.50
C ILE A 34 -7.86 4.64 11.83
N SER A 35 -6.78 3.87 11.93
CA SER A 35 -5.45 4.40 12.22
C SER A 35 -4.82 4.92 10.92
N PRO A 36 -4.64 6.24 10.74
CA PRO A 36 -4.05 6.78 9.51
C PRO A 36 -2.61 6.32 9.33
N LEU A 37 -1.88 6.11 10.44
CA LEU A 37 -0.51 5.61 10.41
C LEU A 37 -0.43 4.20 9.82
N ALA A 38 -1.35 3.31 10.19
CA ALA A 38 -1.38 1.95 9.65
C ALA A 38 -1.73 1.93 8.15
N MET A 39 -2.63 2.82 7.71
CA MET A 39 -2.98 2.97 6.29
C MET A 39 -1.78 3.46 5.47
N ILE A 40 -1.08 4.50 5.96
CA ILE A 40 0.12 5.04 5.32
C ILE A 40 1.22 3.99 5.28
N ALA A 41 1.43 3.23 6.37
CA ALA A 41 2.42 2.17 6.41
C ALA A 41 2.12 1.07 5.37
N GLY A 42 0.87 0.62 5.27
CA GLY A 42 0.49 -0.39 4.28
C GLY A 42 0.66 0.07 2.82
N LEU A 43 0.24 1.30 2.51
CA LEU A 43 0.45 1.91 1.19
C LEU A 43 1.93 2.11 0.88
N GLY A 44 2.70 2.66 1.82
CA GLY A 44 4.13 2.89 1.68
C GLY A 44 4.90 1.60 1.44
N MET A 45 4.58 0.54 2.18
CA MET A 45 5.23 -0.77 2.01
C MET A 45 4.84 -1.44 0.69
N GLY A 46 3.57 -1.36 0.27
CA GLY A 46 3.16 -1.84 -1.06
C GLY A 46 3.90 -1.12 -2.19
N TRP A 47 4.03 0.20 -2.08
CA TRP A 47 4.79 1.01 -3.04
C TRP A 47 6.28 0.67 -3.03
N PHE A 48 6.89 0.52 -1.86
CA PHE A 48 8.29 0.13 -1.70
C PHE A 48 8.59 -1.20 -2.42
N TYR A 49 7.82 -2.25 -2.17
CA TYR A 49 8.05 -3.53 -2.85
C TYR A 49 7.74 -3.51 -4.35
N TRP A 50 6.91 -2.59 -4.82
CA TRP A 50 6.53 -2.48 -6.23
C TRP A 50 7.51 -1.65 -7.06
N LYS A 51 7.93 -0.49 -6.55
CA LYS A 51 8.60 0.57 -7.32
C LYS A 51 9.99 0.92 -6.86
N ASP A 52 10.51 0.26 -5.82
CA ASP A 52 11.87 0.51 -5.37
C ASP A 52 12.89 0.13 -6.45
N THR A 53 13.80 1.06 -6.73
CA THR A 53 14.84 0.93 -7.75
C THR A 53 16.19 1.26 -7.15
N SER A 54 17.20 0.49 -7.52
CA SER A 54 18.60 0.71 -7.17
C SER A 54 19.39 1.14 -8.41
N VAL A 55 20.60 1.65 -8.17
CA VAL A 55 21.54 2.08 -9.22
C VAL A 55 22.78 1.21 -9.15
N ASP A 56 23.25 0.71 -10.28
CA ASP A 56 24.50 -0.05 -10.36
C ASP A 56 25.74 0.87 -10.43
N ILE A 57 26.93 0.27 -10.45
CA ILE A 57 28.22 1.00 -10.48
C ILE A 57 28.39 1.77 -11.79
N ASP A 58 27.71 1.36 -12.86
CA ASP A 58 27.75 1.98 -14.19
C ASP A 58 26.64 3.04 -14.37
N GLY A 59 25.82 3.28 -13.34
CA GLY A 59 24.75 4.28 -13.33
C GLY A 59 23.41 3.79 -13.88
N ASN A 60 23.26 2.51 -14.23
CA ASN A 60 22.00 1.98 -14.73
C ASN A 60 21.04 1.69 -13.57
N LYS A 61 19.79 2.09 -13.76
CA LYS A 61 18.71 1.83 -12.81
C LYS A 61 18.13 0.43 -13.04
N TYR A 62 17.94 -0.32 -11.97
CA TYR A 62 17.27 -1.60 -11.98
C TYR A 62 16.31 -1.71 -10.80
N PHE A 63 15.32 -2.59 -10.89
CA PHE A 63 14.42 -2.81 -9.78
C PHE A 63 15.12 -3.57 -8.66
N THR A 64 14.95 -3.10 -7.42
CA THR A 64 15.58 -3.73 -6.26
C THR A 64 15.05 -5.15 -6.06
N PHE A 65 13.78 -5.39 -6.34
CA PHE A 65 13.09 -6.64 -6.08
C PHE A 65 12.85 -7.48 -7.34
N ASP A 66 12.78 -8.79 -7.18
CA ASP A 66 12.42 -9.72 -8.27
C ASP A 66 10.96 -9.54 -8.74
N GLN A 67 10.63 -10.04 -9.94
CA GLN A 67 9.29 -9.89 -10.49
C GLN A 67 8.15 -10.43 -9.60
N PRO A 68 8.29 -11.61 -8.94
CA PRO A 68 7.27 -12.10 -8.00
C PRO A 68 7.01 -11.12 -6.85
N THR A 69 8.06 -10.57 -6.23
CA THR A 69 7.93 -9.61 -5.14
C THR A 69 7.30 -8.31 -5.63
N GLN A 70 7.70 -7.81 -6.81
CA GLN A 70 7.09 -6.62 -7.40
C GLN A 70 5.60 -6.81 -7.70
N LYS A 71 5.20 -7.97 -8.25
CA LYS A 71 3.78 -8.29 -8.49
C LYS A 71 3.00 -8.34 -7.19
N PHE A 72 3.57 -8.92 -6.14
CA PHE A 72 2.92 -8.96 -4.84
C PHE A 72 2.86 -7.57 -4.18
N GLY A 73 3.92 -6.77 -4.24
CA GLY A 73 3.92 -5.38 -3.78
C GLY A 73 2.89 -4.53 -4.51
N LYS A 74 2.77 -4.68 -5.84
CA LYS A 74 1.73 -4.05 -6.64
C LYS A 74 0.33 -4.45 -6.15
N PHE A 75 0.10 -5.74 -5.93
CA PHE A 75 -1.15 -6.24 -5.38
C PHE A 75 -1.44 -5.63 -4.01
N MET A 76 -0.48 -5.65 -3.09
CA MET A 76 -0.61 -5.04 -1.76
C MET A 76 -0.99 -3.56 -1.84
N PHE A 77 -0.35 -2.80 -2.74
CA PHE A 77 -0.63 -1.38 -2.92
C PHE A 77 -2.07 -1.12 -3.38
N TYR A 78 -2.54 -1.82 -4.42
CA TYR A 78 -3.92 -1.65 -4.89
C TYR A 78 -4.95 -2.20 -3.90
N PHE A 79 -4.64 -3.30 -3.22
CA PHE A 79 -5.49 -3.84 -2.17
C PHE A 79 -5.62 -2.85 -1.01
N ALA A 80 -4.52 -2.20 -0.62
CA ALA A 80 -4.52 -1.16 0.40
C ALA A 80 -5.42 0.03 0.01
N ILE A 81 -5.28 0.55 -1.22
CA ILE A 81 -6.15 1.61 -1.73
C ILE A 81 -7.62 1.17 -1.67
N PHE A 82 -7.93 -0.05 -2.14
CA PHE A 82 -9.28 -0.59 -2.13
C PHE A 82 -9.87 -0.64 -0.72
N VAL A 83 -9.12 -1.14 0.27
CA VAL A 83 -9.57 -1.22 1.67
C VAL A 83 -9.86 0.17 2.25
N VAL A 84 -8.97 1.14 2.02
CA VAL A 84 -9.16 2.52 2.48
C VAL A 84 -10.43 3.14 1.89
N ILE A 85 -10.65 2.97 0.57
CA ILE A 85 -11.85 3.48 -0.11
C ILE A 85 -13.11 2.78 0.43
N ALA A 86 -13.09 1.46 0.58
CA ALA A 86 -14.23 0.69 1.07
C ALA A 86 -14.66 1.13 2.48
N ILE A 87 -13.69 1.37 3.37
CA ILE A 87 -13.96 1.85 4.72
C ILE A 87 -14.50 3.28 4.70
N PHE A 88 -13.95 4.14 3.86
CA PHE A 88 -14.44 5.51 3.73
C PHE A 88 -15.91 5.55 3.26
N ILE A 89 -16.28 4.74 2.26
CA ILE A 89 -17.66 4.59 1.80
C ILE A 89 -18.56 4.05 2.93
N LEU A 90 -18.11 3.03 3.67
CA LEU A 90 -18.85 2.46 4.78
C LEU A 90 -19.10 3.49 5.90
N MET A 91 -18.11 4.31 6.25
CA MET A 91 -18.26 5.38 7.23
C MET A 91 -19.31 6.43 6.81
N ILE A 92 -19.32 6.79 5.53
CA ILE A 92 -20.34 7.70 4.98
C ILE A 92 -21.72 7.04 5.04
N GLY A 93 -21.84 5.78 4.62
CA GLY A 93 -23.10 5.03 4.62
C GLY A 93 -23.70 4.80 6.01
N LEU A 94 -22.86 4.59 7.03
CA LEU A 94 -23.29 4.49 8.43
C LEU A 94 -23.65 5.85 9.06
N GLY A 95 -23.52 6.96 8.33
CA GLY A 95 -23.84 8.29 8.83
C GLY A 95 -22.86 8.81 9.88
N MET A 96 -21.67 8.21 10.02
CA MET A 96 -20.62 8.69 10.93
C MET A 96 -20.11 10.09 10.52
N PHE A 97 -20.28 10.45 9.25
CA PHE A 97 -20.03 11.79 8.71
C PHE A 97 -21.30 12.62 8.53
N ARG A 98 -22.39 12.33 9.27
CA ARG A 98 -23.55 13.23 9.28
C ARG A 98 -23.12 14.52 9.99
N PRO A 99 -23.07 15.67 9.30
CA PRO A 99 -22.78 16.93 9.96
C PRO A 99 -23.87 17.17 11.01
N SER A 100 -23.48 17.41 12.26
CA SER A 100 -24.34 17.69 13.41
C SER A 100 -25.08 19.04 13.32
N GLY A 101 -25.31 19.54 12.10
CA GLY A 101 -25.96 20.82 11.79
C GLY A 101 -27.33 20.69 11.12
N SER A 102 -27.97 19.51 11.11
CA SER A 102 -29.36 19.37 10.63
C SER A 102 -30.39 19.82 11.68
N SER A 103 -30.25 21.04 12.20
CA SER A 103 -31.33 21.79 12.83
C SER A 103 -31.81 22.98 11.96
N PHE A 104 -31.46 22.97 10.66
CA PHE A 104 -31.75 24.06 9.73
C PHE A 104 -32.97 23.84 8.82
N PHE A 105 -33.95 23.05 9.26
CA PHE A 105 -35.29 23.06 8.66
C PHE A 105 -36.34 23.07 9.79
N PRO A 106 -36.89 24.23 10.18
CA PRO A 106 -38.14 24.24 10.89
C PRO A 106 -39.23 23.70 9.95
N SER A 107 -40.07 22.85 10.51
CA SER A 107 -41.26 22.24 9.92
C SER A 107 -42.10 23.23 9.11
N LEU A 108 -42.26 22.96 7.81
CA LEU A 108 -43.37 23.45 7.00
C LEU A 108 -44.25 22.26 6.67
N PHE A 109 -45.05 21.83 7.65
CA PHE A 109 -46.38 21.22 7.53
C PHE A 109 -47.00 21.23 8.92
#